data_AF-A0AAJ1Z7E0-F1
#
_entry.id   AF-A0AAJ1Z7E0-F1
#
_cell.length_a   1.000
_cell.length_b   1.000
_cell.length_c   1.000
_cell.angle_alpha   90.00
_cell.angle_beta   90.00
_cell.angle_gamma   90.00
#
_symmetry.space_group_name_H-M   'P 1'
#
loop_
_entity.id
_entity.type
_entity.pdbx_description
1 polymer ?
#
loop_
_entity_poly.entity_id
_entity_poly.type
_entity_poly.pdbx_seq_one_letter_code
_entity_poly.pdbx_strand_id
1 'polypeptide(L)'
;MDTMVAPAAAEAVWIVRLRSHPQYDFVRLKRVFADAGSRHEVVLVDVRKLLQCADRDDTDYVLKAVDDWHAGKVRGIREFLDPDNPRVPEMPYVTISVRRSGGLLGLLGVHREGVVAFRNGQHRARYLAHAGALCMPVEVHEREAGLLRAMCAAPGETSAEYDEV
;
A
#
# COMPACT_ATOMS: atom_id res chain seq x y z
N MET A 1 -36.62 22.12 18.39
CA MET A 1 -36.02 22.15 17.03
C MET A 1 -34.92 21.10 17.05
N ASP A 2 -35.29 19.86 16.74
CA ASP A 2 -34.35 18.76 16.62
C ASP A 2 -33.61 18.89 15.30
N THR A 3 -32.33 19.26 15.39
CA THR A 3 -31.42 19.19 14.25
C THR A 3 -31.12 17.72 14.03
N MET A 4 -31.81 17.09 13.08
CA MET A 4 -31.40 15.78 12.55
C MET A 4 -30.02 15.97 11.89
N VAL A 5 -28.98 15.62 12.63
CA VAL A 5 -27.63 15.46 12.08
C VAL A 5 -27.71 14.24 11.17
N ALA A 6 -27.58 14.45 9.86
CA ALA A 6 -27.43 13.35 8.90
C ALA A 6 -26.27 12.46 9.37
N PRO A 7 -26.41 11.12 9.35
CA PRO A 7 -25.32 10.24 9.73
C PRO A 7 -24.10 10.59 8.87
N ALA A 8 -22.94 10.77 9.52
CA ALA A 8 -21.68 10.92 8.83
C ALA A 8 -21.58 9.76 7.84
N ALA A 9 -21.34 10.06 6.55
CA ALA A 9 -21.16 9.03 5.54
C ALA A 9 -20.16 8.02 6.09
N ALA A 10 -20.52 6.73 6.08
CA ALA A 10 -19.65 5.68 6.57
C ALA A 10 -18.28 5.83 5.89
N GLU A 11 -17.22 5.86 6.69
CA GLU A 11 -15.86 5.98 6.17
C GLU A 11 -15.59 4.78 5.26
N ALA A 12 -15.31 5.03 3.98
CA ALA A 12 -15.07 3.96 3.01
C ALA A 12 -13.89 3.09 3.47
N VAL A 13 -14.08 1.77 3.43
CA VAL A 13 -13.08 0.78 3.82
C VAL A 13 -12.80 -0.17 2.67
N TRP A 14 -11.52 -0.51 2.51
CA TRP A 14 -11.02 -1.48 1.55
C TRP A 14 -10.64 -2.77 2.24
N ILE A 15 -10.97 -3.89 1.60
CA ILE A 15 -10.65 -5.22 2.08
C ILE A 15 -9.42 -5.75 1.34
N VAL A 16 -8.38 -6.12 2.09
CA VAL A 16 -7.17 -6.78 1.56
C VAL A 16 -7.20 -8.24 1.97
N ARG A 17 -7.31 -9.16 1.01
CA ARG A 17 -7.33 -10.61 1.28
C ARG A 17 -5.94 -11.14 1.59
N LEU A 18 -5.84 -12.03 2.58
CA LEU A 18 -4.61 -12.68 3.03
C LEU A 18 -4.70 -14.19 2.76
N ARG A 19 -3.73 -14.73 2.03
CA ARG A 19 -3.74 -16.15 1.63
C ARG A 19 -2.99 -17.07 2.61
N SER A 20 -2.20 -16.49 3.52
CA SER A 20 -1.24 -17.24 4.34
C SER A 20 -1.21 -16.78 5.79
N HIS A 21 -2.31 -16.18 6.28
CA HIS A 21 -2.39 -15.65 7.63
C HIS A 21 -3.29 -16.54 8.53
N PRO A 22 -2.78 -17.06 9.67
CA PRO A 22 -3.48 -18.12 10.39
C PRO A 22 -4.65 -17.65 11.27
N GLN A 23 -4.73 -16.37 11.61
CA GLN A 23 -5.79 -15.86 12.51
C GLN A 23 -6.98 -15.24 11.77
N TYR A 24 -6.75 -14.66 10.61
CA TYR A 24 -7.75 -13.93 9.83
C TYR A 24 -7.33 -13.92 8.36
N ASP A 25 -8.30 -13.86 7.45
CA ASP A 25 -8.12 -14.02 6.01
C ASP A 25 -8.29 -12.69 5.24
N PHE A 26 -8.52 -11.59 5.94
CA PHE A 26 -8.51 -10.24 5.38
C PHE A 26 -8.05 -9.17 6.36
N VAL A 27 -7.87 -7.95 5.85
CA VAL A 27 -7.56 -6.74 6.62
C VAL A 27 -8.42 -5.60 6.09
N ARG A 28 -8.82 -4.69 6.96
CA ARG A 28 -9.53 -3.44 6.61
C ARG A 28 -8.54 -2.29 6.51
N LEU A 29 -8.61 -1.51 5.44
CA LEU A 29 -7.83 -0.29 5.27
C LEU A 29 -8.73 0.89 4.93
N LYS A 30 -8.35 2.08 5.36
CA LYS A 30 -9.06 3.31 5.04
C LYS A 30 -8.13 4.38 4.46
N ARG A 31 -8.72 5.38 3.82
CA ARG A 31 -7.93 6.51 3.29
C ARG A 31 -7.26 7.30 4.40
N VAL A 32 -6.04 7.74 4.13
CA VAL A 32 -5.32 8.83 4.80
C VAL A 32 -5.94 10.17 4.41
N PHE A 33 -6.24 10.37 3.12
CA PHE A 33 -6.73 11.65 2.60
C PHE A 33 -8.18 11.56 2.12
N ALA A 34 -9.13 11.70 3.05
CA ALA A 34 -10.57 11.60 2.77
C ALA A 34 -11.24 12.92 2.33
N ASP A 35 -10.55 14.06 2.47
CA ASP A 35 -11.12 15.36 2.14
C ASP A 35 -11.34 15.53 0.63
N ALA A 36 -12.48 16.11 0.24
CA ALA A 36 -12.86 16.32 -1.16
C ALA A 36 -11.88 17.19 -1.97
N GLY A 37 -11.04 17.98 -1.31
CA GLY A 37 -9.98 18.79 -1.94
C GLY A 37 -8.62 18.08 -2.04
N SER A 38 -8.51 16.84 -1.54
CA SER A 38 -7.27 16.07 -1.61
C SER A 38 -6.93 15.72 -3.07
N ARG A 39 -5.67 15.93 -3.44
CA ARG A 39 -5.10 15.55 -4.72
C ARG A 39 -4.43 14.19 -4.67
N HIS A 40 -5.00 13.26 -3.89
CA HIS A 40 -4.50 11.90 -3.76
C HIS A 40 -5.50 10.92 -4.35
N GLU A 41 -4.97 9.95 -5.08
CA GLU A 41 -5.72 8.85 -5.67
C GLU A 41 -5.35 7.55 -4.97
N VAL A 42 -6.31 6.64 -4.85
CA VAL A 42 -6.07 5.26 -4.47
C VAL A 42 -5.71 4.47 -5.72
N VAL A 43 -4.59 3.75 -5.68
CA VAL A 43 -4.16 2.81 -6.72
C VAL A 43 -4.08 1.43 -6.10
N LEU A 44 -4.78 0.46 -6.69
CA LEU A 44 -4.60 -0.96 -6.36
C LEU A 44 -3.29 -1.46 -6.98
N VAL A 45 -2.33 -1.79 -6.13
CA VAL A 45 -0.99 -2.22 -6.57
C VAL A 45 -0.75 -3.69 -6.31
N ASP A 46 0.04 -4.33 -7.15
CA ASP A 46 0.74 -5.58 -6.84
C ASP A 46 1.74 -5.30 -5.72
N VAL A 47 1.54 -5.97 -4.57
CA VAL A 47 2.34 -5.72 -3.37
C VAL A 47 3.82 -6.04 -3.61
N ARG A 48 4.13 -7.06 -4.41
CA ARG A 48 5.51 -7.46 -4.71
C ARG A 48 6.19 -6.42 -5.59
N LYS A 49 5.51 -5.94 -6.65
CA LYS A 49 6.08 -4.88 -7.51
C LYS A 49 6.31 -3.58 -6.74
N LEU A 50 5.39 -3.22 -5.84
CA LEU A 50 5.54 -2.06 -4.98
C LEU A 50 6.78 -2.18 -4.10
N LEU A 51 6.92 -3.30 -3.37
CA LEU A 51 8.06 -3.53 -2.49
C LEU A 51 9.38 -3.60 -3.26
N GLN A 52 9.39 -4.20 -4.45
CA GLN A 52 10.58 -4.18 -5.32
C GLN A 52 10.97 -2.76 -5.74
N CYS A 53 10.00 -1.88 -6.03
CA CYS A 53 10.29 -0.48 -6.31
C CYS A 53 10.77 0.27 -5.06
N ALA A 54 10.28 -0.11 -3.88
CA ALA A 54 10.70 0.50 -2.62
C ALA A 54 12.08 0.03 -2.15
N ASP A 55 12.44 -1.22 -2.42
CA ASP A 55 13.75 -1.78 -2.11
C ASP A 55 14.88 -1.17 -2.98
N ARG A 56 14.54 -0.43 -4.04
CA ARG A 56 15.49 0.37 -4.84
C ARG A 56 15.78 1.74 -4.25
N ASP A 57 14.99 2.19 -3.29
CA ASP A 57 15.22 3.47 -2.62
C ASP A 57 16.40 3.31 -1.66
N ASP A 58 17.55 3.87 -2.05
CA ASP A 58 18.79 3.87 -1.27
C ASP A 58 18.86 5.03 -0.27
N THR A 59 17.81 5.85 -0.20
CA THR A 59 17.77 7.04 0.67
C THR A 59 17.19 6.78 2.07
N ASP A 60 16.46 5.67 2.25
CA ASP A 60 15.76 5.34 3.50
C ASP A 60 16.17 3.98 4.10
N TYR A 61 15.85 3.81 5.39
CA TYR A 61 16.13 2.58 6.16
C TYR A 61 15.54 1.35 5.46
N VAL A 62 16.41 0.47 4.97
CA VAL A 62 16.01 -0.82 4.39
C VAL A 62 15.45 -1.69 5.51
N LEU A 63 14.12 -1.79 5.56
CA LEU A 63 13.44 -2.70 6.48
C LEU A 63 13.78 -4.14 6.12
N LYS A 64 14.23 -4.90 7.13
CA LYS A 64 14.47 -6.34 7.02
C LYS A 64 13.20 -7.10 6.62
N ALA A 65 13.39 -8.32 6.14
CA ALA A 65 12.30 -9.27 5.96
C ALA A 65 11.56 -9.49 7.29
N VAL A 66 10.26 -9.80 7.21
CA VAL A 66 9.40 -9.96 8.40
C VAL A 66 9.90 -11.11 9.30
N ASP A 67 10.50 -12.14 8.72
CA ASP A 67 11.09 -13.27 9.45
C ASP A 67 12.23 -12.84 10.39
N ASP A 68 12.88 -11.71 10.11
CA ASP A 68 13.96 -11.15 10.91
C ASP A 68 13.45 -10.15 11.97
N TRP A 69 12.14 -9.90 12.04
CA TRP A 69 11.59 -8.95 13.00
C TRP A 69 11.48 -9.59 14.39
N HIS A 70 11.70 -8.79 15.44
CA HIS A 70 11.41 -9.23 16.79
C HIS A 70 9.94 -9.65 16.91
N ALA A 71 9.68 -10.78 17.60
CA ALA A 71 8.34 -11.34 17.75
C ALA A 71 7.31 -10.33 18.31
N GLY A 72 7.74 -9.43 19.20
CA GLY A 72 6.89 -8.34 19.72
C GLY A 72 6.43 -7.35 18.63
N LYS A 73 7.28 -7.06 17.64
CA LYS A 73 6.93 -6.21 16.48
C LYS A 73 5.94 -6.90 15.56
N VAL A 74 6.17 -8.18 15.26
CA VAL A 74 5.25 -9.00 14.45
C VAL A 74 3.88 -9.05 15.10
N ARG A 75 3.82 -9.36 16.41
CA ARG A 75 2.57 -9.37 17.18
C ARG A 75 1.87 -8.02 17.15
N GLY A 76 2.60 -6.92 17.39
CA GLY A 76 2.00 -5.58 17.39
C GLY A 76 1.42 -5.16 16.04
N ILE A 77 2.08 -5.49 14.92
CA ILE A 77 1.52 -5.24 13.58
C ILE A 77 0.30 -6.11 13.33
N ARG A 78 0.34 -7.39 13.71
CA ARG A 78 -0.80 -8.31 13.56
C ARG A 78 -2.05 -7.82 14.30
N GLU A 79 -1.91 -7.40 15.56
CA GLU A 79 -3.00 -6.86 16.39
C GLU A 79 -3.52 -5.53 15.84
N PHE A 80 -2.63 -4.69 15.29
CA PHE A 80 -3.01 -3.44 14.65
C PHE A 80 -3.82 -3.66 13.37
N LEU A 81 -3.51 -4.71 12.61
CA LEU A 81 -4.18 -5.06 11.35
C LEU A 81 -5.38 -5.99 11.54
N ASP A 82 -5.70 -6.39 12.77
CA ASP A 82 -6.81 -7.29 13.04
C ASP A 82 -8.14 -6.68 12.53
N PRO A 83 -8.93 -7.40 11.71
CA PRO A 83 -10.23 -6.94 11.27
C PRO A 83 -11.19 -6.57 12.38
N ASP A 84 -11.07 -7.14 13.58
CA ASP A 84 -11.92 -6.81 14.72
C ASP A 84 -11.40 -5.60 15.52
N ASN A 85 -10.25 -5.04 15.14
CA ASN A 85 -9.74 -3.82 15.74
C ASN A 85 -10.71 -2.66 15.45
N PRO A 86 -11.21 -1.94 16.48
CA PRO A 86 -12.14 -0.83 16.26
C PRO A 86 -11.51 0.32 15.47
N ARG A 87 -10.18 0.45 15.48
CA ARG A 87 -9.45 1.44 14.69
C ARG A 87 -9.00 0.83 13.38
N VAL A 88 -9.69 1.17 12.29
CA VAL A 88 -9.27 0.80 10.93
C VAL A 88 -7.93 1.47 10.59
N PRO A 89 -6.88 0.70 10.23
CA PRO A 89 -5.62 1.25 9.79
C PRO A 89 -5.72 2.04 8.49
N GLU A 90 -4.91 3.09 8.40
CA GLU A 90 -4.76 3.82 7.14
C GLU A 90 -3.96 3.02 6.11
N MET A 91 -4.34 3.17 4.85
CA MET A 91 -3.58 2.71 3.68
C MET A 91 -2.14 3.24 3.70
N PRO A 92 -1.20 2.53 3.09
CA PRO A 92 0.10 3.10 2.78
C PRO A 92 -0.06 4.33 1.87
N TYR A 93 0.64 5.41 2.20
CA TYR A 93 0.85 6.58 1.35
C TYR A 93 2.29 6.57 0.85
N VAL A 94 2.47 6.68 -0.46
CA VAL A 94 3.77 6.63 -1.13
C VAL A 94 3.96 7.79 -2.10
N THR A 95 5.23 8.03 -2.44
CA THR A 95 5.62 8.79 -3.62
C THR A 95 6.37 7.89 -4.59
N ILE A 96 6.31 8.16 -5.89
CA ILE A 96 7.04 7.40 -6.91
C ILE A 96 7.82 8.30 -7.87
N SER A 97 9.04 7.90 -8.19
CA SER A 97 9.91 8.56 -9.16
C SER A 97 10.56 7.55 -10.11
N VAL A 98 11.19 8.05 -11.19
CA VAL A 98 11.99 7.23 -12.11
C VAL A 98 13.45 7.57 -11.95
N ARG A 99 14.27 6.56 -11.68
CA ARG A 99 15.73 6.64 -11.72
C ARG A 99 16.24 6.03 -13.03
N ARG A 100 17.30 6.63 -13.58
CA ARG A 100 18.07 6.04 -14.68
C ARG A 100 19.16 5.18 -14.08
N SER A 101 19.14 3.87 -14.34
CA SER A 101 20.27 2.98 -14.05
C SER A 101 21.11 2.80 -15.32
N GLY A 102 22.42 2.94 -15.18
CA GLY A 102 23.35 2.67 -16.28
C GLY A 102 23.48 1.16 -16.46
N GLY A 103 23.26 0.66 -17.68
CA GLY A 103 23.48 -0.75 -18.00
C GLY A 103 24.96 -1.15 -17.82
N LEU A 104 25.18 -2.41 -17.46
CA LEU A 104 26.46 -3.00 -17.04
C LEU A 104 27.62 -2.93 -18.05
N LEU A 105 27.50 -2.24 -19.19
CA LEU A 105 28.61 -2.07 -20.12
C LEU A 105 28.51 -0.81 -21.03
N GLY A 106 27.84 0.25 -20.59
CA GLY A 106 27.84 1.56 -21.27
C GLY A 106 27.30 1.62 -22.72
N LEU A 107 26.90 0.50 -23.31
CA LEU A 107 26.60 0.37 -24.75
C LEU A 107 25.21 -0.19 -25.07
N LEU A 108 24.42 -0.65 -24.10
CA LEU A 108 23.03 -1.04 -24.35
C LEU A 108 22.09 -0.63 -23.20
N GLY A 109 21.23 0.34 -23.50
CA GLY A 109 20.01 0.62 -22.75
C GLY A 109 20.16 1.51 -21.52
N VAL A 110 19.55 2.70 -21.57
CA VAL A 110 19.19 3.42 -20.34
C VAL A 110 17.93 2.74 -19.79
N HIS A 111 18.08 1.96 -18.73
CA HIS A 111 16.94 1.34 -18.06
C HIS A 111 16.28 2.38 -17.13
N ARG A 112 14.95 2.48 -17.22
CA ARG A 112 14.13 3.32 -16.34
C ARG A 112 13.58 2.42 -15.24
N GLU A 113 13.96 2.70 -14.01
CA GLU A 113 13.51 1.96 -12.85
C GLU A 113 12.61 2.85 -11.99
N GLY A 114 11.45 2.33 -11.59
CA GLY A 114 10.59 3.00 -10.62
C GLY A 114 11.18 2.86 -9.21
N VAL A 115 11.19 3.97 -8.46
CA VAL A 115 11.60 4.02 -7.06
C VAL A 115 10.43 4.54 -6.24
N VAL A 116 10.03 3.79 -5.21
CA VAL A 116 8.89 4.10 -4.34
C VAL A 116 9.39 4.46 -2.94
N ALA A 117 9.07 5.66 -2.47
CA ALA A 117 9.32 6.07 -1.10
C ALA A 117 8.02 6.00 -0.29
N PHE A 118 8.04 5.31 0.85
CA PHE A 118 6.91 5.26 1.77
C PHE A 118 6.88 6.51 2.65
N ARG A 119 5.77 7.24 2.65
CA ARG A 119 5.51 8.34 3.59
C ARG A 119 4.85 7.85 4.87
N ASN A 120 4.13 6.72 4.79
CA ASN A 120 3.67 5.95 5.94
C ASN A 120 3.56 4.46 5.56
N GLY A 121 3.23 3.59 6.51
CA GLY A 121 2.72 2.25 6.18
C GLY A 121 3.71 1.21 5.67
N GLN A 122 5.01 1.51 5.57
CA GLN A 122 6.05 0.59 5.08
C GLN A 122 6.06 -0.77 5.82
N HIS A 123 5.98 -0.75 7.16
CA HIS A 123 5.89 -1.97 7.97
C HIS A 123 4.61 -2.78 7.66
N ARG A 124 3.47 -2.10 7.46
CA ARG A 124 2.21 -2.79 7.14
C ARG A 124 2.27 -3.43 5.78
N ALA A 125 2.77 -2.70 4.78
CA ALA A 125 2.98 -3.21 3.43
C ALA A 125 3.82 -4.50 3.42
N ARG A 126 4.96 -4.50 4.12
CA ARG A 126 5.80 -5.71 4.24
C ARG A 126 5.13 -6.84 4.98
N TYR A 127 4.39 -6.54 6.06
CA TYR A 127 3.64 -7.56 6.80
C TYR A 127 2.52 -8.17 5.94
N LEU A 128 1.75 -7.35 5.22
CA LEU A 128 0.70 -7.81 4.31
C LEU A 128 1.27 -8.72 3.22
N ALA A 129 2.42 -8.35 2.64
CA ALA A 129 3.13 -9.19 1.67
C ALA A 129 3.51 -10.56 2.26
N HIS A 130 4.10 -10.55 3.47
CA HIS A 130 4.46 -11.76 4.20
C HIS A 130 3.24 -12.62 4.55
N ALA A 131 2.11 -11.99 4.90
CA ALA A 131 0.83 -12.63 5.18
C ALA A 131 0.08 -13.13 3.93
N GLY A 132 0.66 -12.95 2.74
CA GLY A 132 0.13 -13.49 1.49
C GLY A 132 -0.84 -12.56 0.75
N ALA A 133 -0.84 -11.26 1.03
CA ALA A 133 -1.53 -10.27 0.21
C ALA A 133 -0.86 -10.18 -1.16
N LEU A 134 -1.65 -10.31 -2.23
CA LEU A 134 -1.15 -10.13 -3.61
C LEU A 134 -1.27 -8.69 -4.07
N CYS A 135 -2.34 -8.01 -3.68
CA CYS A 135 -2.59 -6.62 -3.98
C CYS A 135 -3.06 -5.88 -2.74
N MET A 136 -2.86 -4.56 -2.72
CA MET A 136 -3.39 -3.70 -1.69
C MET A 136 -3.63 -2.28 -2.23
N PRO A 137 -4.58 -1.53 -1.68
CA PRO A 137 -4.76 -0.13 -2.03
C PRO A 137 -3.64 0.71 -1.42
N VAL A 138 -3.12 1.64 -2.20
CA VAL A 138 -2.08 2.58 -1.82
C VAL A 138 -2.48 3.98 -2.29
N GLU A 139 -2.29 4.97 -1.43
CA GLU A 139 -2.49 6.36 -1.82
C GLU A 139 -1.22 6.99 -2.38
N VAL A 140 -1.41 7.84 -3.38
CA VAL A 140 -0.35 8.56 -4.08
C VAL A 140 -0.91 9.88 -4.59
N HIS A 141 -0.06 10.89 -4.75
CA HIS A 141 -0.48 12.16 -5.35
C HIS A 141 -0.93 11.94 -6.81
N GLU A 142 -1.99 12.61 -7.26
CA GLU A 142 -2.63 12.45 -8.59
C GLU A 142 -1.62 12.50 -9.76
N ARG A 143 -0.65 13.41 -9.65
CA ARG A 143 0.42 13.62 -10.64
C ARG A 143 1.37 12.43 -10.80
N GLU A 144 1.50 11.61 -9.75
CA GLU A 144 2.37 10.44 -9.70
C GLU A 144 1.59 9.13 -9.93
N ALA A 145 0.25 9.18 -9.84
CA ALA A 145 -0.62 8.01 -9.95
C ALA A 145 -0.46 7.26 -11.28
N GLY A 146 -0.28 7.98 -12.39
CA GLY A 146 -0.02 7.38 -13.70
C GLY A 146 1.26 6.54 -13.73
N LEU A 147 2.33 7.03 -13.11
CA LEU A 147 3.60 6.29 -13.00
C LEU A 147 3.46 5.09 -12.07
N LEU A 148 2.76 5.25 -10.93
CA LEU A 148 2.52 4.14 -10.00
C LEU A 148 1.75 3.01 -10.67
N ARG A 149 0.69 3.33 -11.43
CA ARG A 149 -0.08 2.34 -12.21
C ARG A 149 0.81 1.62 -13.23
N ALA A 150 1.60 2.37 -13.99
CA ALA A 150 2.48 1.80 -15.00
C ALA A 150 3.52 0.82 -14.42
N MET A 151 4.03 1.09 -13.21
CA MET A 151 5.09 0.29 -12.60
C MET A 151 4.58 -0.81 -11.66
N CYS A 152 3.48 -0.55 -10.96
CA CYS A 152 3.08 -1.34 -9.80
C CYS A 152 1.63 -1.84 -9.85
N ALA A 153 0.82 -1.54 -10.87
CA ALA A 153 -0.57 -2.01 -10.89
C ALA A 153 -0.68 -3.54 -10.76
N ALA A 154 -1.72 -3.97 -10.04
CA ALA A 154 -2.10 -5.38 -9.96
C ALA A 154 -2.43 -5.92 -11.37
N PRO A 155 -1.99 -7.13 -11.73
CA PRO A 155 -2.28 -7.70 -13.03
C PRO A 155 -3.77 -8.02 -13.17
N GLY A 156 -4.43 -7.38 -14.14
CA GLY A 156 -5.77 -7.70 -14.63
C GLY A 156 -6.87 -7.73 -13.58
N GLU A 157 -7.48 -6.58 -13.26
CA GLU A 157 -8.89 -6.55 -12.86
C GLU A 157 -9.48 -5.14 -12.93
N THR A 158 -10.64 -5.08 -13.58
CA THR A 158 -11.67 -4.05 -13.46
C THR A 158 -12.09 -3.95 -12.00
N SER A 159 -12.46 -2.75 -11.53
CA SER A 159 -12.66 -2.38 -10.11
C SER A 159 -13.58 -3.26 -9.26
N ALA A 160 -14.30 -4.21 -9.85
CA ALA A 160 -15.42 -4.94 -9.26
C ALA A 160 -15.11 -5.83 -8.04
N GLU A 161 -13.85 -6.20 -7.77
CA GLU A 161 -13.49 -7.01 -6.57
C GLU A 161 -12.98 -6.17 -5.39
N TYR A 162 -12.79 -4.85 -5.57
CA TYR A 162 -12.32 -3.91 -4.54
C TYR A 162 -13.16 -2.62 -4.50
N ASP A 163 -14.43 -2.71 -4.88
CA ASP A 163 -15.35 -1.58 -4.79
C ASP A 163 -15.69 -1.27 -3.32
N GLU A 164 -15.86 0.02 -3.02
CA GLU A 164 -16.30 0.52 -1.72
C GLU A 164 -17.57 -0.22 -1.25
N VAL A 165 -17.54 -0.74 -0.02
CA VAL A 165 -18.73 -1.24 0.69
C VAL A 165 -19.20 -0.20 1.68
#